data_AF-A0A2R8EZ94-F1
#
_entry.id   AF-A0A2R8EZ94-F1
#
_cell.length_a   1.000
_cell.length_b   1.000
_cell.length_c   1.000
_cell.angle_alpha   90.00
_cell.angle_beta   90.00
_cell.angle_gamma   90.00
#
_symmetry.space_group_name_H-M   'P 1'
#
loop_
_entity.id
_entity.type
_entity.pdbx_description
1 polymer ?
#
loop_
_entity_poly.entity_id
_entity_poly.type
_entity_poly.pdbx_seq_one_letter_code
_entity_poly.pdbx_strand_id
1 'polypeptide(L)'
;MQATKNVANLIEQLSTTKTDSINSKGENNNVQANEVRQYQSSQNYKQNDHNSNSKAELQKLRNAIADRADTIARDVLGDPNERLFRHGRLRWGDTGKIQVTTEGKYAGKWYDFSAGEGSDLLSLVQIKR
;
A
#
# COMPACT_ATOMS: atom_id res chain seq x y z
N MET A 1 13.41 9.49 -25.81
CA MET A 1 11.93 9.42 -25.81
C MET A 1 11.32 8.87 -27.11
N GLN A 2 12.07 8.74 -28.22
CA GLN A 2 11.52 8.27 -29.50
C GLN A 2 11.24 6.76 -29.55
N ALA A 3 12.09 5.93 -28.93
CA ALA A 3 11.94 4.46 -28.95
C ALA A 3 10.66 3.96 -28.24
N THR A 4 10.24 4.63 -27.15
CA THR A 4 9.08 4.22 -26.34
C THR A 4 7.75 4.40 -27.07
N LYS A 5 7.63 5.47 -27.87
CA LYS A 5 6.44 5.75 -28.70
C LYS A 5 6.29 4.71 -29.81
N ASN A 6 7.40 4.20 -30.34
CA ASN A 6 7.39 3.21 -31.40
C ASN A 6 6.92 1.83 -30.92
N VAL A 7 7.30 1.40 -29.71
CA VAL A 7 6.90 0.10 -29.15
C VAL A 7 5.42 0.06 -28.76
N ALA A 8 4.87 1.16 -28.22
CA ALA A 8 3.45 1.26 -27.90
C ALA A 8 2.56 1.17 -29.16
N ASN A 9 2.94 1.91 -30.22
CA ASN A 9 2.27 1.83 -31.52
C ASN A 9 2.36 0.43 -32.14
N LEU A 10 3.49 -0.28 -31.96
CA LEU A 10 3.65 -1.65 -32.45
C LEU A 10 2.71 -2.63 -31.75
N ILE A 11 2.54 -2.51 -30.42
CA ILE A 11 1.59 -3.32 -29.65
C ILE A 11 0.16 -3.09 -30.14
N GLU A 12 -0.22 -1.83 -30.39
CA GLU A 12 -1.55 -1.46 -30.88
C GLU A 12 -1.81 -2.03 -32.29
N GLN A 13 -0.86 -1.89 -33.21
CA GLN A 13 -0.93 -2.45 -34.57
C GLN A 13 -1.00 -3.99 -34.59
N LEU A 14 -0.28 -4.66 -33.68
CA LEU A 14 -0.32 -6.13 -33.53
C LEU A 14 -1.63 -6.61 -32.89
N SER A 15 -2.27 -5.80 -32.05
CA SER A 15 -3.59 -6.10 -31.49
C SER A 15 -4.69 -6.02 -32.54
N THR A 16 -4.58 -5.10 -33.51
CA THR A 16 -5.58 -4.91 -34.58
C THR A 16 -5.42 -5.86 -35.76
N THR A 17 -4.23 -6.45 -35.96
CA THR A 17 -3.94 -7.35 -37.11
C THR A 17 -4.22 -8.83 -36.83
N LYS A 18 -4.37 -9.21 -35.55
CA LYS A 18 -4.58 -10.61 -35.14
C LYS A 18 -5.98 -11.15 -35.48
N THR A 19 -6.92 -10.30 -35.87
CA THR A 19 -8.29 -10.69 -36.25
C THR A 19 -8.46 -11.05 -37.73
N ASP A 20 -7.58 -10.59 -38.64
CA ASP A 20 -7.86 -10.66 -40.08
C ASP A 20 -6.82 -11.40 -40.94
N SER A 21 -5.81 -12.07 -40.37
CA SER A 21 -4.75 -12.68 -41.20
C SER A 21 -4.18 -13.98 -40.64
N ILE A 22 -4.97 -15.05 -40.77
CA ILE A 22 -4.41 -16.40 -40.88
C ILE A 22 -3.77 -16.48 -42.28
N ASN A 23 -2.43 -16.65 -42.32
CA ASN A 23 -1.59 -17.03 -43.47
C ASN A 23 -0.67 -15.92 -44.07
N SER A 24 0.55 -15.75 -43.52
CA SER A 24 1.78 -15.50 -44.31
C SER A 24 3.07 -15.56 -43.46
N LYS A 25 3.99 -16.44 -43.88
CA LYS A 25 5.46 -16.53 -43.66
C LYS A 25 6.10 -15.87 -42.41
N GLY A 26 6.35 -16.69 -41.40
CA GLY A 26 7.70 -17.25 -41.18
C GLY A 26 8.71 -16.50 -40.31
N GLU A 27 9.16 -15.30 -40.68
CA GLU A 27 10.48 -14.83 -40.21
C GLU A 27 10.49 -13.47 -39.51
N ASN A 28 9.41 -12.69 -39.60
CA ASN A 28 9.38 -11.30 -39.07
C ASN A 28 8.68 -11.19 -37.70
N ASN A 29 8.00 -12.26 -37.27
CA ASN A 29 7.16 -12.27 -36.07
C ASN A 29 7.96 -12.53 -34.78
N ASN A 30 9.15 -13.13 -34.88
CA ASN A 30 9.98 -13.49 -33.72
C ASN A 30 10.72 -12.28 -33.13
N VAL A 31 11.26 -11.38 -33.96
CA VAL A 31 11.95 -10.17 -33.55
C VAL A 31 10.98 -9.20 -32.87
N GLN A 32 9.82 -8.95 -33.48
CA GLN A 32 8.78 -8.07 -32.90
C GLN A 32 8.20 -8.62 -31.59
N ALA A 33 7.94 -9.93 -31.51
CA ALA A 33 7.49 -10.54 -30.26
C ALA A 33 8.54 -10.47 -29.15
N ASN A 34 9.83 -10.52 -29.48
CA ASN A 34 10.91 -10.42 -28.50
C ASN A 34 11.04 -8.99 -27.95
N GLU A 35 10.92 -7.96 -28.79
CA GLU A 35 10.93 -6.56 -28.36
C GLU A 35 9.75 -6.22 -27.46
N VAL A 36 8.54 -6.71 -27.79
CA VAL A 36 7.35 -6.56 -26.94
C VAL A 36 7.54 -7.28 -25.60
N ARG A 37 8.06 -8.51 -25.60
CA ARG A 37 8.37 -9.26 -24.36
C ARG A 37 9.42 -8.55 -23.52
N GLN A 38 10.50 -8.05 -24.11
CA GLN A 38 11.54 -7.32 -23.40
C GLN A 38 11.00 -6.01 -22.80
N TYR A 39 10.16 -5.28 -23.53
CA TYR A 39 9.51 -4.09 -23.01
C TYR A 39 8.57 -4.42 -21.84
N GLN A 40 7.68 -5.41 -21.98
CA GLN A 40 6.77 -5.84 -20.91
C GLN A 40 7.53 -6.33 -19.67
N SER A 41 8.62 -7.07 -19.86
CA SER A 41 9.51 -7.47 -18.77
C SER A 41 10.11 -6.24 -18.08
N SER A 42 10.66 -5.28 -18.84
CA SER A 42 11.25 -4.06 -18.28
C SER A 42 10.26 -3.18 -17.50
N GLN A 43 8.98 -3.14 -17.91
CA GLN A 43 7.93 -2.43 -17.19
C GLN A 43 7.52 -3.19 -15.93
N ASN A 44 7.43 -4.52 -15.97
CA ASN A 44 7.18 -5.34 -14.78
C ASN A 44 8.26 -5.16 -13.73
N TYR A 45 9.55 -5.15 -14.11
CA TYR A 45 10.65 -4.90 -13.16
C TYR A 45 10.51 -3.53 -12.48
N LYS A 46 10.25 -2.47 -13.25
CA LYS A 46 10.06 -1.11 -12.69
C LYS A 46 8.86 -1.01 -11.75
N GLN A 47 7.75 -1.67 -12.06
CA GLN A 47 6.57 -1.68 -11.21
C GLN A 47 6.80 -2.46 -9.91
N ASN A 48 7.50 -3.60 -9.99
CA ASN A 48 7.78 -4.45 -8.83
C ASN A 48 8.75 -3.81 -7.84
N ASP A 49 9.74 -3.07 -8.32
CA ASP A 49 10.69 -2.34 -7.47
C ASP A 49 10.01 -1.18 -6.71
N HIS A 50 9.14 -0.42 -7.39
CA HIS A 50 8.37 0.65 -6.75
C HIS A 50 7.38 0.13 -5.70
N ASN A 51 6.72 -1.00 -5.97
CA ASN A 51 5.76 -1.61 -5.03
C ASN A 51 6.46 -2.26 -3.82
N SER A 52 7.62 -2.88 -4.05
CA SER A 52 8.40 -3.50 -2.96
C SER A 52 8.99 -2.44 -2.03
N ASN A 53 9.53 -1.37 -2.60
CA ASN A 53 10.07 -0.26 -1.81
C ASN A 53 8.96 0.48 -1.04
N SER A 54 7.81 0.72 -1.66
CA SER A 54 6.69 1.40 -0.98
C SER A 54 6.13 0.59 0.19
N LYS A 55 6.06 -0.74 0.09
CA LYS A 55 5.62 -1.60 1.20
C LYS A 55 6.60 -1.58 2.36
N ALA A 56 7.91 -1.64 2.08
CA ALA A 56 8.94 -1.56 3.11
C ALA A 56 8.95 -0.21 3.82
N GLU A 57 8.85 0.89 3.07
CA GLU A 57 8.76 2.25 3.64
C GLU A 57 7.48 2.42 4.47
N LEU A 58 6.34 1.92 3.99
CA LEU A 58 5.10 1.94 4.77
C LEU A 58 5.25 1.15 6.07
N GLN A 59 5.93 0.01 6.05
CA GLN A 59 6.19 -0.76 7.27
C GLN A 59 7.12 -0.02 8.24
N LYS A 60 8.16 0.66 7.74
CA LYS A 60 9.02 1.53 8.57
C LYS A 60 8.21 2.64 9.23
N LEU A 61 7.32 3.29 8.47
CA LEU A 61 6.41 4.31 9.01
C LEU A 61 5.49 3.74 10.09
N ARG A 62 4.90 2.56 9.86
CA ARG A 62 4.07 1.87 10.86
C ARG A 62 4.83 1.56 12.14
N ASN A 63 6.08 1.12 12.03
CA ASN A 63 6.95 0.87 13.19
C ASN A 63 7.25 2.17 13.94
N ALA A 64 7.63 3.24 13.24
CA ALA A 64 7.88 4.55 13.85
C ALA A 64 6.64 5.13 14.56
N ILE A 65 5.44 4.88 14.02
CA ILE A 65 4.17 5.24 14.67
C ILE A 65 3.93 4.38 15.92
N ALA A 66 4.21 3.08 15.85
CA ALA A 66 4.07 2.19 17.01
C ALA A 66 5.01 2.61 18.16
N ASP A 67 6.25 2.99 17.85
CA ASP A 67 7.24 3.48 18.84
C ASP A 67 6.79 4.77 19.53
N ARG A 68 5.91 5.54 18.90
CA ARG A 68 5.38 6.82 19.40
C ARG A 68 3.87 6.77 19.65
N ALA A 69 3.32 5.57 19.82
CA ALA A 69 1.88 5.36 19.86
C ALA A 69 1.19 6.15 20.97
N ASP A 70 1.80 6.26 22.16
CA ASP A 70 1.27 7.04 23.28
C ASP A 70 1.13 8.53 22.92
N THR A 71 2.24 9.16 22.51
CA THR A 71 2.27 10.57 22.14
C THR A 71 1.30 10.88 21.00
N ILE A 72 1.30 10.06 19.94
CA ILE A 72 0.41 10.27 18.79
C ILE A 72 -1.05 10.10 19.19
N ALA A 73 -1.39 9.09 20.00
CA ALA A 73 -2.76 8.88 20.43
C ALA A 73 -3.28 10.02 21.30
N ARG A 74 -2.45 10.57 22.19
CA ARG A 74 -2.79 11.76 22.99
C ARG A 74 -3.00 13.01 22.13
N ASP A 75 -2.16 13.23 21.12
CA ASP A 75 -2.33 14.34 20.17
C ASP A 75 -3.65 14.24 19.38
N VAL A 76 -4.01 13.02 18.95
CA VAL A 76 -5.19 12.78 18.10
C VAL A 76 -6.49 12.72 18.88
N LEU A 77 -6.49 12.11 20.07
CA LEU A 77 -7.70 11.82 20.84
C LEU A 77 -7.84 12.68 22.11
N GLY A 78 -6.85 13.49 22.44
CA GLY A 78 -6.78 14.24 23.69
C GLY A 78 -6.34 13.36 24.86
N ASP A 79 -6.74 13.73 26.08
CA ASP A 79 -6.33 13.01 27.28
C ASP A 79 -7.08 11.67 27.45
N PRO A 80 -6.36 10.57 27.74
CA PRO A 80 -6.98 9.30 28.02
C PRO A 80 -7.62 9.29 29.41
N ASN A 81 -8.53 8.34 29.61
CA ASN A 81 -9.04 7.96 30.91
C ASN A 81 -7.98 7.11 31.65
N GLU A 82 -7.11 7.78 32.40
CA GLU A 82 -5.96 7.16 33.09
C GLU A 82 -6.38 6.04 34.08
N ARG A 83 -7.61 6.08 34.63
CA ARG A 83 -8.11 5.00 35.51
C ARG A 83 -8.19 3.64 34.80
N LEU A 84 -8.41 3.66 33.48
CA LEU A 84 -8.58 2.47 32.65
C LEU A 84 -7.28 1.99 32.01
N PHE A 85 -6.16 2.70 32.23
CA PHE A 85 -4.86 2.30 31.71
C PHE A 85 -4.44 0.94 32.29
N ARG A 86 -4.15 -0.04 31.43
CA ARG A 86 -3.67 -1.37 31.84
C ARG A 86 -2.72 -1.98 30.81
N HIS A 87 -1.47 -2.20 31.20
CA HIS A 87 -0.44 -2.89 30.40
C HIS A 87 -0.26 -2.28 29.00
N GLY A 88 0.03 -0.98 28.94
CA GLY A 88 0.21 -0.29 27.65
C GLY A 88 -1.06 -0.20 26.81
N ARG A 89 -2.25 -0.23 27.44
CA ARG A 89 -3.53 0.01 26.78
C ARG A 89 -4.17 1.25 27.36
N LEU A 90 -4.11 2.35 26.61
CA LEU A 90 -4.78 3.61 26.92
C LEU A 90 -6.20 3.56 26.40
N ARG A 91 -7.14 4.21 27.11
CA ARG A 91 -8.55 4.24 26.71
C ARG A 91 -9.12 5.66 26.79
N TRP A 92 -10.00 6.03 25.87
CA TRP A 92 -10.61 7.36 25.78
C TRP A 92 -12.13 7.32 25.95
N GLY A 93 -12.65 8.43 26.47
CA GLY A 93 -14.03 8.59 26.90
C GLY A 93 -14.32 8.02 28.29
N ASP A 94 -15.45 8.38 28.87
CA ASP A 94 -15.82 8.02 30.25
C ASP A 94 -15.81 6.52 30.51
N THR A 95 -16.26 5.73 29.54
CA THR A 95 -16.29 4.26 29.61
C THR A 95 -15.14 3.59 28.88
N GLY A 96 -14.19 4.36 28.33
CA GLY A 96 -13.06 3.83 27.57
C GLY A 96 -13.44 3.25 26.21
N LYS A 97 -14.38 3.89 25.48
CA LYS A 97 -14.92 3.39 24.21
C LYS A 97 -13.86 3.19 23.14
N ILE A 98 -12.81 4.01 23.13
CA ILE A 98 -11.67 3.83 22.23
C ILE A 98 -10.51 3.33 23.05
N GLN A 99 -9.78 2.33 22.56
CA GLN A 99 -8.52 1.85 23.14
C GLN A 99 -7.41 1.99 22.12
N VAL A 100 -6.24 2.44 22.57
CA VAL A 100 -4.99 2.35 21.81
C VAL A 100 -4.01 1.51 22.60
N THR A 101 -3.38 0.54 21.92
CA THR A 101 -2.28 -0.23 22.49
C THR A 101 -0.96 0.46 22.15
N THR A 102 -0.18 0.80 23.16
CA THR A 102 1.09 1.52 23.06
C THR A 102 2.31 0.62 23.23
N GLU A 103 2.13 -0.62 23.70
CA GLU A 103 3.23 -1.54 24.00
C GLU A 103 2.97 -2.95 23.46
N GLY A 104 4.07 -3.70 23.27
CA GLY A 104 4.03 -5.10 22.85
C GLY A 104 3.66 -5.30 21.38
N LYS A 105 3.31 -6.54 21.02
CA LYS A 105 3.07 -6.95 19.62
C LYS A 105 1.91 -6.22 18.91
N TYR A 106 1.08 -5.51 19.67
CA TYR A 106 -0.05 -4.75 19.13
C TYR A 106 0.15 -3.23 19.29
N ALA A 107 1.36 -2.78 19.60
CA ALA A 107 1.67 -1.35 19.65
C ALA A 107 1.27 -0.64 18.35
N GLY A 108 0.68 0.54 18.49
CA GLY A 108 0.14 1.30 17.36
C GLY A 108 -1.15 0.71 16.77
N LYS A 109 -1.90 -0.11 17.51
CA LYS A 109 -3.26 -0.55 17.13
C LYS A 109 -4.31 0.17 17.96
N TRP A 110 -5.45 0.49 17.33
CA TRP A 110 -6.61 1.07 18.00
C TRP A 110 -7.86 0.22 17.78
N TYR A 111 -8.82 0.35 18.69
CA TYR A 111 -10.12 -0.29 18.61
C TYR A 111 -11.19 0.60 19.24
N ASP A 112 -12.33 0.77 18.57
CA ASP A 112 -13.52 1.43 19.08
C ASP A 112 -14.59 0.37 19.40
N PHE A 113 -14.85 0.18 20.69
CA PHE A 113 -15.83 -0.76 21.22
C PHE A 113 -17.27 -0.37 20.93
N SER A 114 -17.54 0.89 20.56
CA SER A 114 -18.89 1.34 20.21
C SER A 114 -19.28 0.99 18.77
N ALA A 115 -18.31 1.04 17.85
CA ALA A 115 -18.50 0.65 16.44
C ALA A 115 -18.11 -0.82 16.18
N GLY A 116 -17.32 -1.43 17.05
CA GLY A 116 -16.74 -2.75 16.82
C GLY A 116 -15.58 -2.75 15.82
N GLU A 117 -15.01 -1.57 15.54
CA GLU A 117 -14.00 -1.34 14.51
C GLU A 117 -12.62 -1.14 15.11
N GLY A 118 -11.57 -1.48 14.36
CA GLY A 118 -10.21 -1.20 14.76
C GLY A 118 -9.21 -1.50 13.68
N SER A 119 -8.06 -0.84 13.77
CA SER A 119 -7.00 -0.95 12.77
C SER A 119 -5.67 -0.47 13.39
N ASP A 120 -4.77 0.07 12.58
CA ASP A 120 -3.55 0.74 13.04
C ASP A 120 -3.71 2.24 13.25
N LEU A 121 -2.83 2.81 14.08
CA LEU A 121 -2.90 4.19 14.51
C LEU A 121 -2.71 5.17 13.34
N LEU A 122 -2.05 4.77 12.25
CA LEU A 122 -1.98 5.58 11.03
C LEU A 122 -3.38 5.81 10.44
N SER A 123 -4.22 4.76 10.37
CA SER A 123 -5.60 4.92 9.93
C SER A 123 -6.42 5.81 10.86
N LEU A 124 -6.18 5.77 12.18
CA LEU A 124 -6.87 6.64 13.13
C LEU A 124 -6.53 8.11 12.89
N VAL A 125 -5.25 8.42 12.67
CA VAL A 125 -4.77 9.77 12.33
C VAL A 125 -5.48 10.27 11.06
N GLN A 126 -5.65 9.41 10.05
CA GLN A 126 -6.35 9.75 8.80
C GLN A 126 -7.85 10.00 8.98
N ILE A 127 -8.50 9.33 9.95
CA ILE A 127 -9.93 9.50 10.23
C ILE A 127 -10.20 10.79 11.02
N LYS A 128 -9.25 11.21 11.86
CA LYS A 128 -9.43 12.31 12.83
C LYS A 128 -8.88 13.67 12.39
N ARG A 129 -8.10 13.72 11.31
CA ARG A 129 -7.60 14.96 10.70
C ARG A 129 -8.34 15.26 9.41
#